data_AF-A0A0Q7BMZ4-F1
#
_entry.id   AF-A0A0Q7BMZ4-F1
#
_cell.length_a   1.000
_cell.length_b   1.000
_cell.length_c   1.000
_cell.angle_alpha   90.00
_cell.angle_beta   90.00
_cell.angle_gamma   90.00
#
_symmetry.space_group_name_H-M   'P 1'
#
loop_
_entity.id
_entity.type
_entity.pdbx_description
1 polymer ?
#
loop_
_entity_poly.entity_id
_entity_poly.type
_entity_poly.pdbx_seq_one_letter_code
_entity_poly.pdbx_strand_id
1 'polypeptide(L)' 'MSERRVSWSLLVVAALCLVPVGLGIALLTYDGGAALGWGLIGFFGAGTVVLGRKALTGT' A
#
# COMPACT_ATOMS: atom_id res chain seq x y z
N MET A 1 21.93 8.02 19.42
CA MET A 1 21.00 7.63 18.35
C MET A 1 19.62 8.07 18.76
N SER A 2 19.03 9.05 18.07
CA SER A 2 17.65 9.46 18.33
C SER A 2 16.75 8.27 18.00
N GLU A 3 16.05 7.72 19.00
CA GLU A 3 15.14 6.59 18.83
C GLU A 3 14.02 7.00 17.86
N ARG A 4 14.23 6.73 16.57
CA ARG A 4 13.20 6.92 15.56
C ARG A 4 12.14 5.86 15.83
N ARG A 5 11.11 6.22 16.60
CA ARG A 5 10.03 5.32 16.98
C ARG A 5 9.29 4.91 15.72
N VAL A 6 9.54 3.69 15.26
CA VAL A 6 8.78 3.09 14.16
C VAL A 6 7.33 2.97 14.58
N SER A 7 6.41 3.55 13.80
CA SER A 7 4.99 3.49 14.09
C SER A 7 4.42 2.17 13.58
N TRP A 8 4.34 1.19 14.47
CA TRP A 8 3.77 -0.13 14.17
C TRP A 8 2.33 -0.06 13.64
N SER A 9 1.49 0.84 14.17
CA SER A 9 0.12 1.02 13.69
C SER A 9 0.08 1.46 12.22
N LEU A 10 0.96 2.38 11.82
CA LEU A 10 1.03 2.81 10.41
C LEU A 10 1.58 1.71 9.49
N LEU A 11 2.52 0.89 9.97
CA LEU A 11 3.00 -0.29 9.23
C LEU A 11 1.89 -1.31 9.02
N VAL A 12 1.04 -1.58 10.02
CA VAL A 12 -0.09 -2.49 9.88
C VAL A 12 -1.08 -1.96 8.85
N VAL A 13 -1.42 -0.68 8.88
CA VAL A 13 -2.32 -0.09 7.87
C VAL A 13 -1.69 -0.14 6.48
N ALA A 14 -0.39 0.14 6.35
CA ALA A 14 0.33 -0.01 5.08
C ALA A 14 0.28 -1.46 4.57
N ALA A 15 0.45 -2.46 5.45
CA ALA A 15 0.35 -3.86 5.09
C ALA A 15 -1.08 -4.25 4.66
N LEU A 16 -2.11 -3.72 5.32
CA LEU A 16 -3.51 -3.93 4.91
C LEU A 16 -3.79 -3.33 3.53
N CYS A 17 -3.18 -2.20 3.17
CA CYS A 17 -3.28 -1.64 1.82
C CYS A 17 -2.63 -2.52 0.73
N LEU A 18 -1.71 -3.43 1.07
CA LEU A 18 -1.15 -4.37 0.09
C LEU A 18 -2.17 -5.42 -0.39
N VAL A 19 -3.19 -5.73 0.41
CA VAL A 19 -4.24 -6.70 0.04
C VAL A 19 -4.99 -6.28 -1.23
N PRO A 20 -5.58 -5.07 -1.31
CA PRO A 20 -6.22 -4.60 -2.55
C PRO A 20 -5.22 -4.37 -3.70
N VAL A 21 -3.94 -4.08 -3.42
CA VAL A 21 -2.90 -4.02 -4.48
C VAL A 21 -2.69 -5.40 -5.10
N GLY A 22 -2.56 -6.45 -4.27
CA GLY A 22 -2.47 -7.83 -4.74
C GLY A 22 -3.71 -8.25 -5.55
N LEU A 23 -4.90 -7.87 -5.08
CA LEU A 23 -6.14 -8.09 -5.82
C LEU A 23 -6.15 -7.34 -7.16
N GLY A 24 -5.65 -6.10 -7.18
CA GLY A 24 -5.50 -5.30 -8.40
C GLY A 24 -4.57 -5.95 -9.41
N ILE A 25 -3.44 -6.50 -8.96
CA ILE A 25 -2.50 -7.27 -9.80
C ILE A 25 -3.19 -8.52 -10.36
N ALA A 26 -3.93 -9.25 -9.53
CA ALA A 26 -4.70 -10.41 -10.00
C ALA A 26 -5.75 -10.01 -11.05
N LEU A 27 -6.41 -8.85 -10.89
CA LEU A 27 -7.37 -8.34 -11.87
C LEU A 27 -6.75 -7.99 -13.22
N LEU A 28 -5.43 -7.70 -13.28
CA LEU A 28 -4.74 -7.49 -14.55
C LEU A 28 -4.66 -8.77 -15.40
N THR A 29 -4.82 -9.95 -14.80
CA THR A 29 -4.81 -11.22 -15.55
C THR A 29 -6.19 -11.63 -16.07
N TYR A 30 -7.24 -10.86 -15.76
CA TYR A 30 -8.61 -11.11 -16.22
C TYR A 30 -9.01 -10.14 -17.33
N ASP A 31 -9.65 -10.66 -18.37
CA ASP A 31 -10.25 -9.83 -19.42
C ASP A 31 -11.32 -8.90 -18.83
N GLY A 32 -11.16 -7.60 -19.07
CA GLY A 32 -12.04 -6.55 -18.54
C GLY A 32 -11.71 -6.06 -17.12
N GLY A 33 -10.79 -6.72 -16.41
CA GLY A 33 -10.36 -6.34 -15.06
C GLY A 33 -9.32 -5.20 -15.00
N ALA A 34 -8.71 -4.85 -16.14
CA ALA A 34 -7.53 -4.00 -16.18
C ALA A 34 -7.73 -2.59 -15.59
N ALA A 35 -8.84 -1.92 -15.90
CA ALA A 35 -9.11 -0.56 -15.41
C ALA A 35 -9.25 -0.51 -13.89
N LEU A 36 -10.00 -1.46 -13.33
CA LEU A 36 -10.15 -1.63 -11.88
C LEU A 36 -8.82 -2.06 -11.23
N GLY A 37 -8.09 -2.97 -11.87
CA GLY A 37 -6.78 -3.44 -11.42
C GLY A 37 -5.77 -2.30 -11.28
N TRP A 38 -5.63 -1.47 -12.32
CA TRP A 38 -4.77 -0.29 -12.28
C TRP A 38 -5.22 0.75 -11.25
N GLY A 39 -6.53 0.94 -11.07
CA GLY A 39 -7.07 1.83 -10.03
C GLY A 39 -6.70 1.37 -8.62
N LEU A 40 -6.86 0.07 -8.33
CA LEU A 40 -6.50 -0.51 -7.04
C LEU A 40 -5.00 -0.44 -6.79
N ILE A 41 -4.18 -0.80 -7.78
CA ILE A 41 -2.71 -0.70 -7.69
C ILE A 41 -2.28 0.75 -7.48
N GLY A 42 -2.82 1.69 -8.25
CA GLY A 42 -2.46 3.09 -8.17
C GLY A 42 -2.81 3.71 -6.82
N PHE A 43 -4.06 3.61 -6.39
CA PHE A 43 -4.54 4.24 -5.16
C PHE A 43 -3.93 3.60 -3.90
N PHE A 44 -4.06 2.28 -3.75
CA PHE A 44 -3.58 1.58 -2.55
C PHE A 44 -2.07 1.37 -2.56
N GLY A 45 -1.44 1.26 -3.73
CA GLY A 45 0.02 1.21 -3.86
C GLY A 45 0.65 2.53 -3.42
N ALA A 46 0.14 3.67 -3.90
CA ALA A 46 0.59 4.98 -3.43
C ALA A 46 0.35 5.16 -1.93
N GLY A 47 -0.82 4.76 -1.43
CA GLY A 47 -1.14 4.79 0.00
C GLY A 47 -0.16 3.97 0.85
N THR A 48 0.18 2.76 0.42
CA THR A 48 1.16 1.89 1.10
C THR A 48 2.53 2.56 1.19
N VAL A 49 3.01 3.19 0.10
CA VAL A 49 4.31 3.88 0.08
C VAL A 49 4.31 5.09 1.02
N VAL A 50 3.24 5.89 1.02
CA VAL A 50 3.13 7.08 1.89
C VAL A 50 3.07 6.65 3.36
N LEU A 51 2.20 5.70 3.70
CA LEU A 51 2.05 5.19 5.07
C LEU A 51 3.31 4.49 5.56
N GLY A 52 3.94 3.68 4.71
CA GLY A 52 5.20 3.01 5.02
C GLY A 52 6.33 4.00 5.26
N ARG A 53 6.48 5.02 4.41
CA ARG A 53 7.45 6.10 4.65
C ARG A 53 7.16 6.79 5.97
N LYS A 54 5.92 7.22 6.22
CA LYS A 54 5.53 7.89 7.46
C LYS A 54 5.79 7.02 8.69
N ALA A 55 5.57 5.71 8.59
CA ALA A 55 5.82 4.77 9.67
C ALA A 55 7.31 4.60 10.00
N LEU A 56 8.17 4.67 9.00
CA LEU A 56 9.62 4.52 9.12
C LEU A 56 10.34 5.85 9.41
N THR A 57 9.80 6.97 8.91
CA THR A 57 10.45 8.29 9.01
C THR A 57 9.85 9.21 10.05
N GLY A 58 8.60 8.97 10.46
CA GLY A 58 7.87 9.75 11.45
C GLY A 58 7.29 11.08 10.94
N THR A 59 7.38 11.37 9.64
CA THR A 59 6.97 12.63 8.99
C THR A 59 5.90 12.38 7.94
#